data_AF-A0A2L0CQ47-F1
#
_entry.id   AF-A0A2L0CQ47-F1
#
_cell.length_a   1.000
_cell.length_b   1.000
_cell.length_c   1.000
_cell.angle_alpha   90.00
_cell.angle_beta   90.00
_cell.angle_gamma   90.00
#
_symmetry.space_group_name_H-M   'P 1'
#
loop_
_entity.id
_entity.type
_entity.pdbx_description
1 polymer ?
#
loop_
_entity_poly.entity_id
_entity_poly.type
_entity_poly.pdbx_seq_one_letter_code
_entity_poly.pdbx_strand_id
1 'polypeptide(L)'
;YKAIGTTLAGLIQCGAWGCFDEFNRIDISVLSVISTQLQTIRSALMLKLDKFTFEGAEISLDSKVGIFITMNPGYAGRTELPESVKALFRPVVCVVPDKEMICMINLFSDGFLEAKVLAKKMTVLYKLAEEQLSKQYHYDWGLRALNAVLQMAGVLRRGSPDLKETLVLMRALRDMNHPKFVYEDVPLFLGLIRDLFPGIDCPRVGYPDFNSAVEKALTDKSYIVLPYQVDKVVQMYETMMTRHSTMIVGPTGGGKTVVIQTLAEAQTILNLPTKIHTLNPKACSVIELYGILDPLTRDWTDGLLSNIFREINKPTEKQERRYILFDGDVDALWIEN
;
A
#
# COMPACT_ATOMS: atom_id res chain seq x y z
N TYR A 1 26.27 4.81 6.10
CA TYR A 1 27.02 5.40 4.98
C TYR A 1 27.72 4.35 4.11
N LYS A 2 28.50 3.39 4.65
CA LYS A 2 29.23 2.37 3.85
C LYS A 2 28.34 1.58 2.88
N ALA A 3 27.15 1.16 3.33
CA ALA A 3 26.19 0.47 2.48
C ALA A 3 25.78 1.32 1.26
N ILE A 4 25.44 2.59 1.48
CA ILE A 4 25.10 3.55 0.41
C ILE A 4 26.29 3.79 -0.51
N GLY A 5 27.50 3.95 0.03
CA GLY A 5 28.72 4.06 -0.77
C GLY A 5 28.93 2.84 -1.68
N THR A 6 28.66 1.63 -1.18
CA THR A 6 28.75 0.39 -1.99
C THR A 6 27.70 0.39 -3.10
N THR A 7 26.46 0.78 -2.80
CA THR A 7 25.39 0.92 -3.79
C THR A 7 25.75 1.95 -4.86
N LEU A 8 26.26 3.12 -4.45
CA LEU A 8 26.71 4.17 -5.36
C LEU A 8 27.86 3.68 -6.25
N ALA A 9 28.87 3.04 -5.68
CA ALA A 9 29.97 2.43 -6.44
C ALA A 9 29.47 1.43 -7.49
N GLY A 10 28.45 0.64 -7.15
CA GLY A 10 27.78 -0.25 -8.10
C GLY A 10 27.08 0.51 -9.23
N LEU A 11 26.25 1.51 -8.90
CA LEU A 11 25.51 2.33 -9.88
C LEU A 11 26.44 3.06 -10.86
N ILE A 12 27.55 3.58 -10.36
CA ILE A 12 28.58 4.29 -11.12
C ILE A 12 29.24 3.38 -12.16
N GLN A 13 29.61 2.17 -11.74
CA GLN A 13 30.32 1.22 -12.60
C GLN A 13 29.38 0.60 -13.64
N CYS A 14 28.08 0.46 -13.35
CA CYS A 14 27.12 -0.08 -14.29
C CYS A 14 26.41 0.99 -15.15
N GLY A 15 26.53 2.27 -14.83
CA GLY A 15 25.87 3.37 -15.55
C GLY A 15 24.35 3.42 -15.37
N ALA A 16 23.82 2.86 -14.27
CA ALA A 16 22.40 2.80 -14.01
C ALA A 16 21.88 4.03 -13.24
N TRP A 17 20.56 4.21 -13.24
CA TRP A 17 19.89 5.26 -12.48
C TRP A 17 19.43 4.72 -11.12
N GLY A 18 19.92 5.31 -10.05
CA GLY A 18 19.45 5.06 -8.69
C GLY A 18 18.37 6.06 -8.30
N CYS A 19 17.16 5.56 -8.02
CA CYS A 19 16.09 6.35 -7.41
C CYS A 19 15.95 5.95 -5.94
N PHE A 20 16.46 6.79 -5.04
CA PHE A 20 16.40 6.55 -3.60
C PHE A 20 15.11 7.15 -3.04
N ASP A 21 14.18 6.27 -2.67
CA ASP A 21 12.92 6.69 -2.07
C ASP A 21 13.12 7.09 -0.60
N GLU A 22 12.36 8.10 -0.14
CA GLU A 22 12.33 8.55 1.26
C GLU A 22 13.71 8.89 1.86
N PHE A 23 14.56 9.52 1.05
CA PHE A 23 15.96 9.83 1.38
C PHE A 23 16.12 10.67 2.67
N ASN A 24 15.07 11.40 3.04
CA ASN A 24 15.01 12.24 4.22
C ASN A 24 14.72 11.50 5.55
N ARG A 25 14.71 10.16 5.53
CA ARG A 25 14.74 9.32 6.74
C ARG A 25 16.14 8.96 7.23
N ILE A 26 17.15 9.18 6.40
CA ILE A 26 18.53 8.85 6.76
C ILE A 26 19.01 9.84 7.83
N ASP A 27 19.72 9.33 8.83
CA ASP A 27 20.32 10.16 9.89
C ASP A 27 21.22 11.27 9.32
N ILE A 28 21.15 12.47 9.90
CA ILE A 28 21.85 13.66 9.44
C ILE A 28 23.38 13.47 9.40
N SER A 29 23.92 12.72 10.37
CA SER A 29 25.35 12.41 10.40
C SER A 29 25.78 11.57 9.20
N VAL A 30 24.92 10.64 8.78
CA VAL A 30 25.14 9.76 7.63
C VAL A 30 24.97 10.53 6.32
N LEU A 31 23.97 11.42 6.24
CA LEU A 31 23.75 12.31 5.08
C LEU A 31 24.95 13.19 4.80
N SER A 32 25.63 13.67 5.84
CA SER A 32 26.83 14.51 5.69
C SER A 32 27.97 13.77 4.99
N VAL A 33 28.20 12.48 5.31
CA VAL A 33 29.19 11.64 4.63
C VAL A 33 28.77 11.34 3.19
N ILE A 34 27.47 11.06 2.97
CA ILE A 34 26.92 10.83 1.62
C ILE A 34 27.07 12.08 0.74
N SER A 35 26.95 13.29 1.31
CA SER A 35 27.21 14.53 0.59
C SER A 35 28.61 14.55 -0.04
N THR A 36 29.63 14.11 0.69
CA THR A 36 31.01 14.04 0.18
C THR A 36 31.14 12.97 -0.92
N GLN A 37 30.47 11.83 -0.76
CA GLN A 37 30.43 10.77 -1.78
C GLN A 37 29.81 11.30 -3.08
N LEU A 38 28.62 11.92 -3.00
CA LEU A 38 27.91 12.51 -4.13
C LEU A 38 28.72 13.64 -4.79
N GLN A 39 29.40 14.47 -4.01
CA GLN A 39 30.24 15.55 -4.52
C GLN A 39 31.43 14.99 -5.32
N THR A 40 32.06 13.91 -4.86
CA THR A 40 33.15 13.22 -5.57
C THR A 40 32.67 12.70 -6.92
N ILE A 41 31.50 12.03 -6.94
CA ILE A 41 30.89 11.50 -8.17
C ILE A 41 30.56 12.63 -9.15
N ARG A 42 29.91 13.69 -8.65
CA ARG A 42 29.54 14.87 -9.46
C ARG A 42 30.78 15.52 -10.08
N SER A 43 31.87 15.64 -9.31
CA SER A 43 33.12 16.23 -9.79
C SER A 43 33.76 15.37 -10.89
N ALA A 44 33.79 14.05 -10.71
CA ALA A 44 34.30 13.13 -11.72
C ALA A 44 33.47 13.17 -13.03
N LEU A 45 32.14 13.29 -12.93
CA LEU A 45 31.24 13.50 -14.06
C LEU A 45 31.48 14.84 -14.77
N MET A 46 31.67 15.93 -14.02
CA MET A 46 31.93 17.26 -14.60
C MET A 46 33.29 17.31 -15.31
N LEU A 47 34.29 16.61 -14.79
CA LEU A 47 35.62 16.47 -15.39
C LEU A 47 35.67 15.42 -16.51
N LYS A 48 34.60 14.66 -16.74
CA LYS A 48 34.50 13.59 -17.75
C LYS A 48 35.61 12.55 -17.60
N LEU A 49 35.88 12.10 -16.38
CA LEU A 49 36.88 11.07 -16.11
C LEU A 49 36.34 9.68 -16.48
N ASP A 50 37.18 8.79 -17.01
CA ASP A 50 36.80 7.39 -17.24
C ASP A 50 37.00 6.52 -15.99
N LYS A 51 37.91 6.95 -15.11
CA LYS A 51 38.21 6.32 -13.81
C LYS A 51 38.48 7.39 -12.77
N PHE A 52 38.09 7.12 -11.52
CA PHE A 52 38.39 8.01 -10.40
C PHE A 52 38.44 7.23 -9.09
N THR A 53 39.08 7.83 -8.09
CA THR A 53 39.14 7.26 -6.75
C THR A 53 37.86 7.56 -5.98
N PHE A 54 37.15 6.52 -5.55
CA PHE A 54 35.95 6.60 -4.73
C PHE A 54 36.10 5.70 -3.50
N GLU A 55 35.90 6.24 -2.29
CA GLU A 55 36.07 5.52 -1.02
C GLU A 55 37.42 4.77 -0.89
N GLY A 56 38.49 5.33 -1.48
CA GLY A 56 39.84 4.75 -1.45
C GLY A 56 40.13 3.68 -2.50
N ALA A 57 39.17 3.34 -3.37
CA ALA A 57 39.36 2.42 -4.48
C ALA A 57 39.24 3.14 -5.82
N GLU A 58 40.05 2.77 -6.82
CA GLU A 58 39.88 3.25 -8.19
C GLU A 58 38.74 2.49 -8.86
N ILE A 59 37.69 3.20 -9.30
CA ILE A 59 36.53 2.62 -9.97
C ILE A 59 36.35 3.23 -11.36
N SER A 60 35.80 2.46 -12.29
CA SER A 60 35.38 2.97 -13.60
C SER A 60 34.09 3.78 -13.47
N LEU A 61 34.03 4.90 -14.19
CA LEU A 61 32.85 5.78 -14.26
C LEU A 61 32.14 5.58 -15.59
N ASP A 62 30.87 5.15 -15.55
CA ASP A 62 29.98 5.27 -16.71
C ASP A 62 29.19 6.59 -16.59
N SER A 63 29.37 7.47 -17.58
CA SER A 63 28.70 8.78 -17.68
C SER A 63 27.16 8.73 -17.70
N LYS A 64 26.56 7.55 -17.93
CA LYS A 64 25.10 7.36 -17.92
C LYS A 64 24.49 7.33 -16.52
N VAL A 65 25.31 7.22 -15.48
CA VAL A 65 24.84 7.16 -14.09
C VAL A 65 23.94 8.34 -13.75
N GLY A 66 22.84 8.06 -13.07
CA GLY A 66 21.87 9.05 -12.61
C GLY A 66 21.51 8.81 -11.15
N ILE A 67 21.46 9.87 -10.34
CA ILE A 67 21.10 9.76 -8.93
C ILE A 67 19.92 10.69 -8.67
N PHE A 68 18.81 10.09 -8.25
CA PHE A 68 17.56 10.76 -7.96
C PHE A 68 17.15 10.41 -6.53
N ILE A 69 16.55 11.38 -5.85
CA ILE A 69 16.02 11.21 -4.51
C ILE A 69 14.58 11.69 -4.49
N THR A 70 13.74 11.04 -3.68
CA THR A 70 12.42 11.56 -3.32
C THR A 70 12.44 11.95 -1.84
N MET A 71 11.64 12.95 -1.50
CA MET A 71 11.43 13.37 -0.13
C MET A 71 9.99 13.85 0.01
N ASN A 72 9.33 13.51 1.13
CA ASN A 72 8.07 14.14 1.52
C ASN A 72 8.36 15.03 2.73
N PRO A 73 8.46 16.35 2.56
CA PRO A 73 8.61 17.26 3.69
C PRO A 73 7.37 17.22 4.61
N GLY A 74 7.56 17.42 5.92
CA GLY A 74 6.46 17.59 6.88
C GLY A 74 5.79 16.32 7.40
N TYR A 75 6.24 15.13 6.99
CA TYR A 75 5.80 13.87 7.58
C TYR A 75 6.60 13.53 8.85
N ALA A 76 5.96 12.89 9.83
CA ALA A 76 6.61 12.52 11.09
C ALA A 76 7.81 11.59 10.85
N GLY A 77 8.88 11.76 11.65
CA GLY A 77 10.11 10.98 11.51
C GLY A 77 11.01 11.36 10.33
N ARG A 78 10.70 12.44 9.60
CA ARG A 78 11.51 12.91 8.48
C ARG A 78 12.28 14.17 8.84
N THR A 79 13.56 14.20 8.49
CA THR A 79 14.43 15.37 8.72
C THR A 79 14.48 16.25 7.48
N GLU A 80 14.74 17.55 7.65
CA GLU A 80 15.14 18.35 6.50
C GLU A 80 16.55 17.95 6.05
N LEU A 81 16.77 17.92 4.74
CA LEU A 81 18.09 17.65 4.20
C LEU A 81 19.06 18.79 4.55
N PRO A 82 20.32 18.49 4.89
CA PRO A 82 21.35 19.50 5.05
C PRO A 82 21.52 20.32 3.77
N GLU A 83 21.83 21.62 3.91
CA GLU A 83 22.05 22.52 2.76
C GLU A 83 23.17 22.03 1.83
N SER A 84 24.21 21.40 2.38
CA SER A 84 25.29 20.76 1.62
C SER A 84 24.77 19.70 0.65
N VAL A 85 23.79 18.91 1.08
CA VAL A 85 23.15 17.87 0.25
C VAL A 85 22.18 18.51 -0.73
N LYS A 86 21.34 19.46 -0.29
CA LYS A 86 20.39 20.18 -1.15
C LYS A 86 21.10 20.85 -2.34
N ALA A 87 22.29 21.41 -2.14
CA ALA A 87 23.11 22.04 -3.18
C ALA A 87 23.60 21.08 -4.29
N LEU A 88 23.53 19.76 -4.06
CA LEU A 88 23.91 18.73 -5.05
C LEU A 88 22.75 18.34 -5.96
N PHE A 89 21.51 18.65 -5.57
CA PHE A 89 20.32 18.24 -6.28
C PHE A 89 19.59 19.42 -6.89
N ARG A 90 18.87 19.16 -7.98
CA ARG A 90 17.93 20.10 -8.56
C ARG A 90 16.53 19.80 -8.01
N PRO A 91 15.89 20.73 -7.28
CA PRO A 91 14.55 20.48 -6.74
C PRO A 91 13.51 20.48 -7.86
N VAL A 92 12.59 19.53 -7.78
CA VAL A 92 11.38 19.46 -8.60
C VAL A 92 10.20 19.33 -7.65
N VAL A 93 9.25 20.25 -7.75
CA VAL A 93 8.07 20.27 -6.87
C VAL A 93 6.87 19.73 -7.62
N CYS A 94 6.36 18.58 -7.19
CA CYS A 94 5.15 17.96 -7.71
C CYS A 94 3.95 18.39 -6.84
N VAL A 95 3.24 19.46 -7.22
CA VAL A 95 2.25 20.10 -6.33
C VAL A 95 0.87 19.43 -6.36
N VAL A 96 0.21 19.36 -7.52
CA VAL A 96 -1.15 18.80 -7.62
C VAL A 96 -1.26 17.93 -8.87
N PRO A 97 -1.60 16.63 -8.74
CA PRO A 97 -1.88 15.79 -9.88
C PRO A 97 -3.27 16.07 -10.45
N ASP A 98 -3.41 15.99 -11.77
CA ASP A 98 -4.71 16.03 -12.43
C ASP A 98 -5.43 14.69 -12.28
N LYS A 99 -6.28 14.59 -11.23
CA LYS A 99 -7.05 13.38 -10.94
C LYS A 99 -8.00 13.01 -12.08
N GLU A 100 -8.57 13.99 -12.79
CA GLU A 100 -9.56 13.73 -13.85
C GLU A 100 -8.90 13.13 -15.09
N MET A 101 -7.77 13.70 -15.52
CA MET A 101 -7.00 13.17 -16.64
C MET A 101 -6.47 11.76 -16.34
N ILE A 102 -5.96 11.52 -15.13
CA ILE A 102 -5.50 10.19 -14.70
C ILE A 102 -6.65 9.17 -14.74
N CYS A 103 -7.81 9.50 -14.14
CA CYS A 103 -9.00 8.64 -14.20
C CYS A 103 -9.41 8.33 -15.64
N MET A 104 -9.47 9.34 -16.50
CA MET A 104 -9.89 9.20 -17.88
C MET A 104 -8.99 8.25 -18.66
N ILE A 105 -7.66 8.43 -18.56
CA ILE A 105 -6.68 7.59 -19.27
C ILE A 105 -6.76 6.14 -18.78
N ASN A 106 -6.84 5.93 -17.47
CA ASN A 106 -6.93 4.59 -16.89
C ASN A 106 -8.22 3.88 -17.33
N LEU A 107 -9.38 4.53 -17.21
CA LEU A 107 -10.66 3.97 -17.68
C LEU A 107 -10.60 3.64 -19.18
N PHE A 108 -10.04 4.54 -19.99
CA PHE A 108 -9.91 4.29 -21.42
C PHE A 108 -9.01 3.08 -21.71
N SER A 109 -7.90 2.93 -20.98
CA SER A 109 -6.99 1.78 -21.10
C SER A 109 -7.63 0.44 -20.71
N ASP A 110 -8.63 0.46 -19.81
CA ASP A 110 -9.42 -0.70 -19.39
C ASP A 110 -10.64 -0.97 -20.31
N GLY A 111 -10.81 -0.23 -21.40
CA GLY A 111 -11.85 -0.46 -22.41
C GLY A 111 -13.19 0.22 -22.11
N PHE A 112 -13.19 1.31 -21.33
CA PHE A 112 -14.37 2.17 -21.15
C PHE A 112 -14.48 3.18 -22.29
N LEU A 113 -15.61 3.19 -23.00
CA LEU A 113 -15.91 4.13 -24.08
C LEU A 113 -16.36 5.49 -23.53
N GLU A 114 -17.09 5.51 -22.40
CA GLU A 114 -17.59 6.73 -21.76
C GLU A 114 -16.61 7.32 -20.73
N ALA A 115 -15.31 6.95 -20.82
CA ALA A 115 -14.26 7.26 -19.85
C ALA A 115 -14.21 8.74 -19.43
N LYS A 116 -14.41 9.68 -20.35
CA LYS A 116 -14.39 11.12 -20.06
C LYS A 116 -15.50 11.53 -19.09
N VAL A 117 -16.73 11.07 -19.32
CA VAL A 117 -17.89 11.40 -18.45
C VAL A 117 -17.73 10.71 -17.10
N LEU A 118 -17.31 9.45 -17.12
CA LEU A 118 -17.11 8.63 -15.93
C LEU A 118 -15.99 9.15 -15.03
N ALA A 119 -14.88 9.60 -15.60
CA ALA A 119 -13.77 10.21 -14.87
C ALA A 119 -14.21 11.47 -14.12
N LYS A 120 -14.97 12.35 -14.79
CA LYS A 120 -15.52 13.57 -14.16
C LYS A 120 -16.49 13.24 -13.02
N LYS A 121 -17.36 12.24 -13.19
CA LYS A 121 -18.25 11.78 -12.11
C LYS A 121 -17.45 11.27 -10.91
N MET A 122 -16.42 10.47 -11.16
CA MET A 122 -15.58 9.91 -10.12
C MET A 122 -14.82 10.98 -9.32
N THR A 123 -14.20 11.95 -10.00
CA THR A 123 -13.47 13.03 -9.32
C THR A 123 -14.40 13.94 -8.52
N VAL A 124 -15.59 14.25 -9.06
CA VAL A 124 -16.61 15.01 -8.33
C VAL A 124 -17.10 14.24 -7.10
N LEU A 125 -17.35 12.93 -7.20
CA LEU A 125 -17.74 12.12 -6.04
C LEU A 125 -16.70 12.19 -4.93
N TYR A 126 -15.42 12.00 -5.25
CA TYR A 126 -14.34 12.05 -4.26
C TYR A 126 -14.21 13.43 -3.63
N LYS A 127 -14.34 14.49 -4.42
CA LYS A 127 -14.33 15.88 -3.91
C LYS A 127 -15.50 16.12 -2.96
N LEU A 128 -16.72 15.75 -3.34
CA LEU A 128 -17.91 15.93 -2.50
C LEU A 128 -17.82 15.09 -1.22
N ALA A 129 -17.31 13.86 -1.32
CA ALA A 129 -17.14 13.00 -0.15
C ALA A 129 -16.07 13.54 0.82
N GLU A 130 -14.99 14.13 0.31
CA GLU A 130 -13.98 14.82 1.12
C GLU A 130 -14.54 16.06 1.85
N GLU A 131 -15.45 16.79 1.20
CA GLU A 131 -16.05 18.02 1.74
C GLU A 131 -17.23 17.76 2.71
N GLN A 132 -18.00 16.69 2.49
CA GLN A 132 -19.26 16.45 3.20
C GLN A 132 -19.21 15.35 4.26
N LEU A 133 -18.33 14.36 4.12
CA LEU A 133 -18.22 13.29 5.11
C LEU A 133 -17.41 13.73 6.33
N SER A 134 -17.58 13.02 7.44
CA SER A 134 -16.82 13.31 8.65
C SER A 134 -15.31 13.14 8.44
N LYS A 135 -14.50 13.95 9.14
CA LYS A 135 -13.04 13.86 9.07
C LYS A 135 -12.53 12.69 9.93
N GLN A 136 -12.30 11.54 9.29
CA GLN A 136 -11.73 10.36 9.93
C GLN A 136 -10.26 10.14 9.52
N TYR A 137 -9.42 9.67 10.46
CA TYR A 137 -8.00 9.42 10.20
C TYR A 137 -7.73 8.36 9.13
N HIS A 138 -8.66 7.43 8.92
CA HIS A 138 -8.54 6.32 7.96
C HIS A 138 -9.19 6.62 6.61
N TYR A 139 -9.78 7.81 6.42
CA TYR A 139 -10.30 8.21 5.12
C TYR A 139 -9.16 8.68 4.22
N ASP A 140 -9.08 8.10 3.03
CA ASP A 140 -8.07 8.42 2.02
C ASP A 140 -8.76 8.80 0.70
N TRP A 141 -8.66 10.09 0.35
CA TRP A 141 -9.16 10.69 -0.90
C TRP A 141 -8.03 10.96 -1.91
N GLY A 142 -6.84 10.43 -1.64
CA GLY A 142 -5.66 10.54 -2.47
C GLY A 142 -5.70 9.66 -3.72
N LEU A 143 -4.65 9.79 -4.54
CA LEU A 143 -4.52 9.02 -5.79
C LEU A 143 -4.45 7.51 -5.57
N ARG A 144 -3.91 7.03 -4.44
CA ARG A 144 -3.81 5.59 -4.16
C ARG A 144 -5.19 4.96 -4.01
N ALA A 145 -6.07 5.58 -3.22
CA ALA A 145 -7.44 5.12 -3.08
C ALA A 145 -8.20 5.15 -4.42
N LEU A 146 -8.01 6.21 -5.20
CA LEU A 146 -8.60 6.39 -6.53
C LEU A 146 -8.10 5.31 -7.51
N ASN A 147 -6.79 5.05 -7.57
CA ASN A 147 -6.20 4.01 -8.43
C ASN A 147 -6.71 2.61 -8.07
N ALA A 148 -6.91 2.31 -6.78
CA ALA A 148 -7.47 1.04 -6.36
C ALA A 148 -8.91 0.83 -6.87
N VAL A 149 -9.74 1.89 -6.89
CA VAL A 149 -11.08 1.82 -7.48
C VAL A 149 -11.01 1.60 -8.99
N LEU A 150 -10.12 2.31 -9.69
CA LEU A 150 -9.97 2.18 -11.14
C LEU A 150 -9.55 0.74 -11.53
N GLN A 151 -8.58 0.17 -10.83
CA GLN A 151 -8.16 -1.22 -11.05
C GLN A 151 -9.33 -2.20 -10.85
N MET A 152 -10.13 -2.02 -9.79
CA MET A 152 -11.31 -2.84 -9.55
C MET A 152 -12.37 -2.67 -10.65
N ALA A 153 -12.60 -1.43 -11.10
CA ALA A 153 -13.52 -1.15 -12.20
C ALA A 153 -13.08 -1.84 -13.50
N GLY A 154 -11.78 -1.84 -13.80
CA GLY A 154 -11.22 -2.55 -14.95
C GLY A 154 -11.41 -4.08 -14.86
N VAL A 155 -11.18 -4.67 -13.68
CA VAL A 155 -11.43 -6.11 -13.45
C VAL A 155 -12.91 -6.44 -13.63
N LEU A 156 -13.81 -5.64 -13.05
CA LEU A 156 -15.25 -5.83 -13.20
C LEU A 156 -15.72 -5.64 -14.65
N ARG A 157 -15.13 -4.70 -15.38
CA ARG A 157 -15.42 -4.47 -16.81
C ARG A 157 -15.08 -5.69 -17.65
N ARG A 158 -13.90 -6.28 -17.43
CA ARG A 158 -13.46 -7.50 -18.13
C ARG A 158 -14.30 -8.73 -17.75
N GLY A 159 -14.69 -8.85 -16.48
CA GLY A 159 -15.54 -9.96 -16.01
C GLY A 159 -17.01 -9.84 -16.39
N SER A 160 -17.47 -8.67 -16.83
CA SER A 160 -18.88 -8.42 -17.18
C SER A 160 -19.01 -7.41 -18.33
N PRO A 161 -18.65 -7.82 -19.56
CA PRO A 161 -18.62 -6.93 -20.73
C PRO A 161 -19.99 -6.39 -21.13
N ASP A 162 -21.07 -7.12 -20.83
CA ASP A 162 -22.44 -6.74 -21.19
C ASP A 162 -23.05 -5.69 -20.24
N LEU A 163 -22.46 -5.47 -19.07
CA LEU A 163 -22.94 -4.47 -18.12
C LEU A 163 -22.62 -3.06 -18.61
N LYS A 164 -23.56 -2.14 -18.38
CA LYS A 164 -23.35 -0.71 -18.64
C LYS A 164 -22.13 -0.22 -17.87
N GLU A 165 -21.24 0.49 -18.56
CA GLU A 165 -19.99 1.03 -17.99
C GLU A 165 -20.22 1.88 -16.74
N THR A 166 -21.29 2.68 -16.76
CA THR A 166 -21.70 3.50 -15.62
C THR A 166 -22.05 2.65 -14.39
N LEU A 167 -22.74 1.51 -14.57
CA LEU A 167 -23.07 0.59 -13.48
C LEU A 167 -21.82 -0.09 -12.91
N VAL A 168 -20.89 -0.48 -13.79
CA VAL A 168 -19.60 -1.08 -13.38
C VAL A 168 -18.80 -0.11 -12.51
N LEU A 169 -18.68 1.15 -12.92
CA LEU A 169 -17.96 2.16 -12.14
C LEU A 169 -18.67 2.47 -10.81
N MET A 170 -19.99 2.66 -10.82
CA MET A 170 -20.77 2.90 -9.62
C MET A 170 -20.57 1.77 -8.60
N ARG A 171 -20.58 0.52 -9.08
CA ARG A 171 -20.34 -0.67 -8.24
C ARG A 171 -18.94 -0.66 -7.64
N ALA A 172 -17.91 -0.43 -8.46
CA ALA A 172 -16.53 -0.35 -7.97
C ALA A 172 -16.35 0.74 -6.91
N LEU A 173 -16.94 1.92 -7.13
CA LEU A 173 -16.91 3.05 -6.20
C LEU A 173 -17.58 2.73 -4.88
N ARG A 174 -18.74 2.08 -4.92
CA ARG A 174 -19.49 1.69 -3.72
C ARG A 174 -18.74 0.61 -2.94
N ASP A 175 -18.43 -0.51 -3.58
CA ASP A 175 -17.91 -1.70 -2.91
C ASP A 175 -16.51 -1.46 -2.31
N MET A 176 -15.68 -0.62 -2.94
CA MET A 176 -14.34 -0.29 -2.42
C MET A 176 -14.33 0.73 -1.26
N ASN A 177 -15.35 1.59 -1.17
CA ASN A 177 -15.37 2.67 -0.17
C ASN A 177 -16.31 2.37 0.99
N HIS A 178 -17.41 1.66 0.76
CA HIS A 178 -18.39 1.31 1.79
C HIS A 178 -17.79 0.64 3.04
N PRO A 179 -16.83 -0.31 2.95
CA PRO A 179 -16.24 -0.95 4.14
C PRO A 179 -15.44 0.00 5.03
N LYS A 180 -15.01 1.16 4.50
CA LYS A 180 -14.16 2.12 5.21
C LYS A 180 -14.96 3.10 6.06
N PHE A 181 -16.22 3.36 5.70
CA PHE A 181 -16.99 4.43 6.32
C PHE A 181 -17.51 4.05 7.71
N VAL A 182 -17.54 5.06 8.59
CA VAL A 182 -18.30 4.96 9.84
C VAL A 182 -19.80 4.88 9.53
N TYR A 183 -20.56 4.27 10.45
CA TYR A 183 -21.98 4.01 10.25
C TYR A 183 -22.79 5.26 9.85
N GLU A 184 -22.47 6.41 10.42
CA GLU A 184 -23.15 7.69 10.17
C GLU A 184 -22.88 8.26 8.76
N ASP A 185 -21.70 7.98 8.18
CA ASP A 185 -21.30 8.49 6.87
C ASP A 185 -21.80 7.62 5.71
N VAL A 186 -22.15 6.35 5.98
CA VAL A 186 -22.63 5.41 4.95
C VAL A 186 -23.87 5.94 4.22
N PRO A 187 -24.95 6.41 4.90
CA PRO A 187 -26.10 6.97 4.21
C PRO A 187 -25.78 8.20 3.37
N LEU A 188 -24.90 9.08 3.86
CA LEU A 188 -24.46 10.29 3.15
C LEU A 188 -23.74 9.93 1.85
N PHE A 189 -22.79 8.99 1.92
CA PHE A 189 -22.06 8.52 0.74
C PHE A 189 -22.98 7.83 -0.27
N LEU A 190 -23.92 7.01 0.18
CA LEU A 190 -24.91 6.39 -0.71
C LEU A 190 -25.83 7.43 -1.36
N GLY A 191 -26.16 8.52 -0.65
CA GLY A 191 -26.86 9.68 -1.21
C GLY A 191 -26.05 10.33 -2.34
N LEU A 192 -24.78 10.63 -2.11
CA LEU A 192 -23.88 11.18 -3.12
C LEU A 192 -23.78 10.29 -4.37
N ILE A 193 -23.71 8.97 -4.18
CA ILE A 193 -23.73 8.02 -5.31
C ILE A 193 -25.04 8.11 -6.09
N ARG A 194 -26.20 8.17 -5.42
CA ARG A 194 -27.51 8.25 -6.09
C ARG A 194 -27.66 9.54 -6.90
N ASP A 195 -27.13 10.66 -6.38
CA ASP A 195 -27.18 11.95 -7.06
C ASP A 195 -26.30 11.97 -8.33
N LEU A 196 -25.12 11.34 -8.28
CA LEU A 196 -24.19 11.24 -9.42
C LEU A 196 -24.60 10.17 -10.46
N PHE A 197 -25.33 9.15 -10.03
CA PHE A 197 -25.76 8.00 -10.84
C PHE A 197 -27.29 7.81 -10.75
N PRO A 198 -28.10 8.78 -11.23
CA PRO A 198 -29.55 8.72 -11.08
C PRO A 198 -30.16 7.58 -11.91
N GLY A 199 -31.16 6.90 -11.34
CA GLY A 199 -31.90 5.84 -12.01
C GLY A 199 -31.12 4.53 -12.24
N ILE A 200 -30.01 4.34 -11.53
CA ILE A 200 -29.20 3.11 -11.60
C ILE A 200 -29.33 2.35 -10.28
N ASP A 201 -29.99 1.20 -10.33
CA ASP A 201 -29.99 0.25 -9.23
C ASP A 201 -28.79 -0.69 -9.39
N CYS A 202 -27.92 -0.69 -8.38
CA CYS A 202 -26.81 -1.65 -8.30
C CYS A 202 -27.14 -2.71 -7.25
N PRO A 203 -27.64 -3.90 -7.64
CA PRO A 203 -27.82 -4.97 -6.68
C PRO A 203 -26.45 -5.36 -6.09
N ARG A 204 -26.46 -5.79 -4.82
CA ARG A 204 -25.27 -6.34 -4.21
C ARG A 204 -25.07 -7.76 -4.73
N VAL A 205 -23.85 -8.10 -5.13
CA VAL A 205 -23.52 -9.48 -5.44
C VAL A 205 -23.28 -10.20 -4.12
N GLY A 206 -24.12 -11.18 -3.83
CA GLY A 206 -23.92 -12.07 -2.70
C GLY A 206 -22.87 -13.12 -3.03
N TYR A 207 -22.24 -13.65 -1.98
CA TYR A 207 -21.44 -14.87 -2.05
C TYR A 207 -22.17 -15.94 -1.21
N PRO A 208 -23.19 -16.63 -1.77
CA PRO A 208 -24.05 -17.51 -0.98
C PRO A 208 -23.26 -18.60 -0.26
N ASP A 209 -22.36 -19.27 -0.98
CA ASP A 209 -21.52 -20.34 -0.42
C ASP A 209 -20.63 -19.83 0.71
N PHE A 210 -20.05 -18.62 0.55
CA PHE A 210 -19.22 -18.00 1.56
C PHE A 210 -20.04 -17.56 2.77
N ASN A 211 -21.22 -16.97 2.58
CA ASN A 211 -22.13 -16.59 3.66
C ASN A 211 -22.54 -17.82 4.48
N SER A 212 -22.90 -18.92 3.83
CA SER A 212 -23.22 -20.18 4.51
C SER A 212 -22.02 -20.75 5.28
N ALA A 213 -20.81 -20.65 4.73
CA ALA A 213 -19.59 -21.07 5.42
C ALA A 213 -19.28 -20.19 6.66
N VAL A 214 -19.52 -18.88 6.58
CA VAL A 214 -19.35 -17.94 7.70
C VAL A 214 -20.36 -18.24 8.81
N GLU A 215 -21.64 -18.43 8.48
CA GLU A 215 -22.66 -18.78 9.46
C GLU A 215 -22.36 -20.12 10.14
N LYS A 216 -21.89 -21.10 9.38
CA LYS A 216 -21.44 -22.39 9.91
C LYS A 216 -20.25 -22.23 10.86
N ALA A 217 -19.21 -21.48 10.47
CA ALA A 217 -18.04 -21.25 11.31
C ALA A 217 -18.40 -20.58 12.66
N LEU A 218 -19.33 -19.62 12.64
CA LEU A 218 -19.84 -18.98 13.86
C LEU A 218 -20.62 -19.97 14.73
N THR A 219 -21.49 -20.78 14.12
CA THR A 219 -22.33 -21.74 14.84
C THR A 219 -21.50 -22.87 15.45
N ASP A 220 -20.49 -23.38 14.74
CA ASP A 220 -19.59 -24.44 15.21
C ASP A 220 -18.83 -24.02 16.48
N LYS A 221 -18.56 -22.72 16.64
CA LYS A 221 -17.95 -22.13 17.83
C LYS A 221 -18.94 -21.66 18.89
N SER A 222 -20.23 -21.98 18.72
CA SER A 222 -21.31 -21.55 19.63
C SER A 222 -21.46 -20.03 19.75
N TYR A 223 -21.12 -19.26 18.71
CA TYR A 223 -21.43 -17.83 18.65
C TYR A 223 -22.89 -17.59 18.25
N ILE A 224 -23.43 -16.44 18.64
CA ILE A 224 -24.70 -15.94 18.12
C ILE A 224 -24.44 -15.34 16.74
N VAL A 225 -25.17 -15.83 15.73
CA VAL A 225 -25.07 -15.32 14.36
C VAL A 225 -25.77 -13.97 14.25
N LEU A 226 -24.98 -12.91 14.08
CA LEU A 226 -25.45 -11.55 13.92
C LEU A 226 -25.30 -11.11 12.46
N PRO A 227 -26.37 -10.69 11.76
CA PRO A 227 -26.30 -10.36 10.32
C PRO A 227 -25.25 -9.31 9.96
N TYR A 228 -25.09 -8.28 10.81
CA TYR A 228 -24.07 -7.25 10.60
C TYR A 228 -22.64 -7.77 10.79
N GLN A 229 -22.44 -8.80 11.62
CA GLN A 229 -21.13 -9.41 11.82
C GLN A 229 -20.77 -10.30 10.63
N VAL A 230 -21.72 -11.08 10.12
CA VAL A 230 -21.57 -11.83 8.86
C VAL A 230 -21.22 -10.87 7.72
N ASP A 231 -21.94 -9.74 7.63
CA ASP A 231 -21.66 -8.71 6.64
C ASP A 231 -20.24 -8.15 6.72
N LYS A 232 -19.70 -7.96 7.94
CA LYS A 232 -18.33 -7.49 8.14
C LYS A 232 -17.28 -8.52 7.73
N VAL A 233 -17.54 -9.82 7.91
CA VAL A 233 -16.66 -10.89 7.40
C VAL A 233 -16.64 -10.90 5.88
N VAL A 234 -17.80 -10.71 5.23
CA VAL A 234 -17.90 -10.60 3.77
C VAL A 234 -17.17 -9.35 3.25
N GLN A 235 -17.36 -8.19 3.89
CA GLN A 235 -16.65 -6.96 3.52
C GLN A 235 -15.12 -7.12 3.65
N MET A 236 -14.65 -7.82 4.69
CA MET A 236 -13.23 -8.15 4.84
C MET A 236 -12.74 -9.06 3.71
N TYR A 237 -13.52 -10.10 3.37
CA TYR A 237 -13.21 -11.01 2.26
C TYR A 237 -13.07 -10.26 0.93
N GLU A 238 -14.06 -9.43 0.58
CA GLU A 238 -14.05 -8.60 -0.64
C GLU A 238 -12.85 -7.64 -0.67
N THR A 239 -12.54 -7.01 0.46
CA THR A 239 -11.39 -6.10 0.57
C THR A 239 -10.07 -6.83 0.35
N MET A 240 -9.91 -8.02 0.94
CA MET A 240 -8.70 -8.84 0.78
C MET A 240 -8.54 -9.46 -0.62
N MET A 241 -9.60 -9.52 -1.43
CA MET A 241 -9.47 -9.93 -2.84
C MET A 241 -8.83 -8.84 -3.70
N THR A 242 -8.94 -7.57 -3.30
CA THR A 242 -8.45 -6.43 -4.09
C THR A 242 -7.15 -5.85 -3.53
N ARG A 243 -6.84 -6.10 -2.26
CA ARG A 243 -5.66 -5.56 -1.57
C ARG A 243 -4.90 -6.66 -0.85
N HIS A 244 -3.57 -6.57 -0.89
CA HIS A 244 -2.67 -7.50 -0.21
C HIS A 244 -2.66 -7.34 1.32
N SER A 245 -3.04 -6.15 1.83
CA SER A 245 -3.08 -5.81 3.25
C SER A 245 -4.42 -5.14 3.58
N THR A 246 -4.92 -5.38 4.79
CA THR A 246 -6.19 -4.82 5.27
C THR A 246 -6.07 -4.53 6.76
N MET A 247 -6.54 -3.36 7.18
CA MET A 247 -6.61 -2.96 8.59
C MET A 247 -8.04 -3.15 9.09
N ILE A 248 -8.19 -3.72 10.27
CA ILE A 248 -9.50 -3.82 10.94
C ILE A 248 -9.52 -2.82 12.09
N VAL A 249 -10.27 -1.74 11.88
CA VAL A 249 -10.40 -0.65 12.84
C VAL A 249 -11.71 -0.81 13.61
N GLY A 250 -11.65 -0.65 14.92
CA GLY A 250 -12.84 -0.72 15.78
C GLY A 250 -12.47 -0.66 17.26
N PRO A 251 -13.46 -0.42 18.14
CA PRO A 251 -13.22 -0.26 19.57
C PRO A 251 -12.72 -1.54 20.24
N THR A 252 -12.19 -1.38 21.46
CA THR A 252 -11.86 -2.51 22.36
C THR A 252 -13.12 -3.35 22.61
N GLY A 253 -12.99 -4.68 22.51
CA GLY A 253 -14.13 -5.59 22.65
C GLY A 253 -15.10 -5.61 21.47
N GLY A 254 -14.84 -4.87 20.37
CA GLY A 254 -15.74 -4.80 19.20
C GLY A 254 -15.78 -6.05 18.30
N GLY A 255 -15.29 -7.20 18.75
CA GLY A 255 -15.36 -8.46 17.99
C GLY A 255 -14.42 -8.59 16.78
N LYS A 256 -13.40 -7.72 16.66
CA LYS A 256 -12.42 -7.73 15.54
C LYS A 256 -11.76 -9.09 15.34
N THR A 257 -11.26 -9.68 16.43
CA THR A 257 -10.61 -11.00 16.41
C THR A 257 -11.56 -12.10 15.91
N VAL A 258 -12.83 -12.03 16.29
CA VAL A 258 -13.85 -12.99 15.84
C VAL A 258 -14.04 -12.88 14.34
N VAL A 259 -14.11 -11.66 13.78
CA VAL A 259 -14.23 -11.44 12.32
C VAL A 259 -13.04 -12.04 11.57
N ILE A 260 -11.80 -11.80 12.05
CA ILE A 260 -10.57 -12.32 11.42
C ILE A 260 -10.54 -13.85 11.44
N GLN A 261 -10.81 -14.45 12.59
CA GLN A 261 -10.78 -15.90 12.75
C GLN A 261 -11.87 -16.58 11.93
N THR A 262 -13.09 -16.00 11.94
CA THR A 262 -14.23 -16.51 11.17
C THR A 262 -13.95 -16.50 9.67
N LEU A 263 -13.25 -15.47 9.15
CA LEU A 263 -12.82 -15.43 7.75
C LEU A 263 -11.94 -16.65 7.39
N ALA A 264 -10.93 -16.94 8.20
CA ALA A 264 -10.01 -18.05 7.93
C ALA A 264 -10.69 -19.41 8.05
N GLU A 265 -11.61 -19.55 9.00
CA GLU A 265 -12.42 -20.76 9.16
C GLU A 265 -13.39 -20.96 8.01
N ALA A 266 -14.10 -19.91 7.58
CA ALA A 266 -14.97 -19.97 6.41
C ALA A 266 -14.20 -20.36 5.14
N GLN A 267 -12.99 -19.82 4.94
CA GLN A 267 -12.12 -20.23 3.83
C GLN A 267 -11.72 -21.71 3.94
N THR A 268 -11.39 -22.18 5.15
CA THR A 268 -11.04 -23.58 5.39
C THR A 268 -12.22 -24.53 5.13
N ILE A 269 -13.44 -24.15 5.51
CA ILE A 269 -14.68 -24.89 5.22
C ILE A 269 -14.90 -25.01 3.71
N LEU A 270 -14.53 -23.97 2.93
CA LEU A 270 -14.59 -23.98 1.46
C LEU A 270 -13.39 -24.67 0.79
N ASN A 271 -12.74 -25.61 1.48
CA ASN A 271 -11.59 -26.36 1.00
C ASN A 271 -10.36 -25.50 0.65
N LEU A 272 -10.23 -24.32 1.25
CA LEU A 272 -9.04 -23.48 1.15
C LEU A 272 -8.40 -23.32 2.53
N PRO A 273 -7.55 -24.28 2.96
CA PRO A 273 -6.90 -24.24 4.26
C PRO A 273 -6.22 -22.89 4.47
N THR A 274 -6.63 -22.18 5.53
CA THR A 274 -6.17 -20.83 5.78
C THR A 274 -5.49 -20.75 7.13
N LYS A 275 -4.19 -20.41 7.12
CA LYS A 275 -3.36 -20.28 8.33
C LYS A 275 -3.12 -18.82 8.64
N ILE A 276 -3.23 -18.46 9.91
CA ILE A 276 -2.91 -17.12 10.41
C ILE A 276 -1.67 -17.22 11.29
N HIS A 277 -0.65 -16.44 10.96
CA HIS A 277 0.55 -16.27 11.76
C HIS A 277 0.45 -14.93 12.48
N THR A 278 0.07 -14.98 13.76
CA THR A 278 -0.11 -13.78 14.58
C THR A 278 1.21 -13.37 15.22
N LEU A 279 1.55 -12.08 15.13
CA LEU A 279 2.62 -11.47 15.89
C LEU A 279 2.18 -10.13 16.47
N ASN A 280 2.74 -9.78 17.62
CA ASN A 280 2.64 -8.42 18.16
C ASN A 280 3.92 -7.66 17.82
N PRO A 281 3.88 -6.70 16.87
CA PRO A 281 5.08 -5.97 16.43
C PRO A 281 5.70 -5.12 17.55
N LYS A 282 4.93 -4.76 18.59
CA LYS A 282 5.44 -3.99 19.74
C LYS A 282 5.98 -4.85 20.88
N ALA A 283 5.84 -6.18 20.80
CA ALA A 283 6.39 -7.08 21.82
C ALA A 283 7.92 -7.23 21.73
N CYS A 284 8.53 -6.81 20.63
CA CYS A 284 9.97 -6.88 20.39
C CYS A 284 10.48 -5.55 19.81
N SER A 285 11.79 -5.35 19.86
CA SER A 285 12.42 -4.19 19.22
C SER A 285 12.33 -4.30 17.69
N VAL A 286 12.44 -3.16 16.98
CA VAL A 286 12.47 -3.12 15.50
C VAL A 286 13.59 -4.00 14.94
N ILE A 287 14.73 -4.04 15.65
CA ILE A 287 15.89 -4.87 15.32
C ILE A 287 15.56 -6.36 15.40
N GLU A 288 14.88 -6.79 16.47
CA GLU A 288 14.47 -8.20 16.61
C GLU A 288 13.34 -8.57 15.65
N LEU A 289 12.48 -7.61 15.28
CA LEU A 289 11.38 -7.83 14.35
C LEU A 289 11.89 -8.07 12.91
N TYR A 290 12.73 -7.17 12.40
CA TYR A 290 13.20 -7.20 11.00
C TYR A 290 14.54 -7.90 10.81
N GLY A 291 15.39 -7.89 11.83
CA GLY A 291 16.77 -8.36 11.75
C GLY A 291 17.76 -7.21 11.63
N ILE A 292 19.04 -7.55 11.74
CA ILE A 292 20.14 -6.58 11.71
C ILE A 292 21.38 -7.17 11.06
N LEU A 293 22.07 -6.34 10.30
CA LEU A 293 23.42 -6.60 9.84
C LEU A 293 24.41 -6.15 10.93
N ASP A 294 25.19 -7.07 11.47
CA ASP A 294 26.21 -6.74 12.46
C ASP A 294 27.21 -5.72 11.85
N PRO A 295 27.43 -4.55 12.47
CA PRO A 295 28.29 -3.51 11.90
C PRO A 295 29.78 -3.87 11.89
N LEU A 296 30.21 -4.82 12.73
CA LEU A 296 31.59 -5.26 12.85
C LEU A 296 31.85 -6.50 11.99
N THR A 297 31.05 -7.55 12.16
CA THR A 297 31.27 -8.83 11.45
C THR A 297 30.70 -8.82 10.04
N ARG A 298 29.71 -7.94 9.78
CA ARG A 298 28.90 -7.93 8.55
C ARG A 298 28.07 -9.20 8.35
N ASP A 299 27.81 -9.94 9.42
CA ASP A 299 26.89 -11.08 9.38
C ASP A 299 25.44 -10.60 9.55
N TRP A 300 24.54 -11.21 8.79
CA TRP A 300 23.11 -10.91 8.87
C TRP A 300 22.43 -11.80 9.90
N THR A 301 21.76 -11.19 10.88
CA THR A 301 20.87 -11.88 11.81
C THR A 301 19.43 -11.63 11.41
N ASP A 302 18.69 -12.70 11.08
CA ASP A 302 17.28 -12.59 10.72
C ASP A 302 16.40 -12.21 11.91
N GLY A 303 15.44 -11.31 11.66
CA GLY A 303 14.40 -10.99 12.63
C GLY A 303 13.23 -11.96 12.60
N LEU A 304 12.34 -11.83 13.60
CA LEU A 304 11.14 -12.64 13.76
C LEU A 304 10.24 -12.58 12.53
N LEU A 305 9.90 -11.38 12.05
CA LEU A 305 9.04 -11.21 10.87
C LEU A 305 9.74 -11.73 9.61
N SER A 306 11.03 -11.46 9.45
CA SER A 306 11.82 -11.94 8.31
C SER A 306 11.83 -13.47 8.23
N ASN A 307 11.94 -14.15 9.37
CA ASN A 307 11.89 -15.60 9.44
C ASN A 307 10.49 -16.16 9.12
N ILE A 308 9.45 -15.60 9.75
CA ILE A 308 8.03 -15.95 9.49
C ILE A 308 7.71 -15.74 8.01
N PHE A 309 8.09 -14.59 7.45
CA PHE A 309 7.84 -14.24 6.05
C PHE A 309 8.54 -15.22 5.11
N ARG A 310 9.79 -15.60 5.40
CA ARG A 310 10.51 -16.60 4.61
C ARG A 310 9.84 -17.96 4.68
N GLU A 311 9.38 -18.39 5.86
CA GLU A 311 8.69 -19.66 6.06
C GLU A 311 7.37 -19.72 5.27
N ILE A 312 6.56 -18.65 5.36
CA ILE A 312 5.28 -18.52 4.67
C ILE A 312 5.44 -18.41 3.16
N ASN A 313 6.59 -17.98 2.64
CA ASN A 313 6.83 -17.92 1.19
C ASN A 313 7.47 -19.20 0.63
N LYS A 314 7.72 -20.23 1.46
CA LYS A 314 8.18 -21.53 0.95
C LYS A 314 7.13 -22.15 0.02
N PRO A 315 7.52 -22.72 -1.13
CA PRO A 315 6.61 -23.40 -2.03
C PRO A 315 5.87 -24.53 -1.30
N THR A 316 4.57 -24.65 -1.52
CA THR A 316 3.76 -25.74 -1.00
C THR A 316 3.00 -26.41 -2.13
N GLU A 317 2.92 -27.74 -2.08
CA GLU A 317 2.15 -28.54 -3.05
C GLU A 317 0.64 -28.37 -2.88
N LYS A 318 0.19 -27.99 -1.67
CA LYS A 318 -1.22 -27.74 -1.37
C LYS A 318 -1.58 -26.29 -1.64
N GLN A 319 -2.75 -26.08 -2.24
CA GLN A 319 -3.37 -24.77 -2.35
C GLN A 319 -3.87 -24.34 -0.96
N GLU A 320 -3.09 -23.49 -0.28
CA GLU A 320 -3.43 -22.93 1.02
C GLU A 320 -3.31 -21.40 0.99
N ARG A 321 -4.03 -20.72 1.88
CA ARG A 321 -3.82 -19.30 2.16
C ARG A 321 -3.07 -19.13 3.47
N ARG A 322 -2.14 -18.19 3.49
CA ARG A 322 -1.35 -17.85 4.67
C ARG A 322 -1.42 -16.35 4.89
N TYR A 323 -1.87 -15.94 6.06
CA TYR A 323 -1.94 -14.54 6.47
C TYR A 323 -0.97 -14.29 7.60
N ILE A 324 -0.35 -13.11 7.58
CA ILE A 324 0.39 -12.57 8.72
C ILE A 324 -0.52 -11.55 9.39
N LEU A 325 -0.83 -11.76 10.67
CA LEU A 325 -1.64 -10.86 11.47
C LEU A 325 -0.74 -10.08 12.42
N PHE A 326 -0.68 -8.77 12.23
CA PHE A 326 -0.06 -7.85 13.17
C PHE A 326 -1.09 -7.43 14.22
N ASP A 327 -1.09 -8.11 15.37
CA ASP A 327 -1.99 -7.86 16.48
C ASP A 327 -1.34 -6.92 17.50
N GLY A 328 -1.48 -5.61 17.24
CA GLY A 328 -0.94 -4.57 18.10
C GLY A 328 -1.16 -3.17 17.52
N ASP A 329 -0.78 -2.17 18.30
CA ASP A 329 -0.91 -0.77 17.90
C ASP A 329 0.06 -0.43 16.75
N VAL A 330 -0.46 0.34 15.79
CA VAL A 330 0.33 0.84 14.67
C VAL A 330 1.17 2.03 15.13
N ASP A 331 2.45 2.01 14.79
CA ASP A 331 3.39 3.10 15.02
C ASP A 331 4.31 3.22 13.80
N ALA A 332 4.68 4.46 13.45
CA ALA A 332 5.50 4.79 12.30
C ALA A 332 6.85 4.05 12.30
N LEU A 333 7.41 3.81 13.50
CA LEU A 333 8.71 3.16 13.65
C LEU A 333 8.78 1.74 13.08
N TRP A 334 7.69 0.97 13.14
CA TRP A 334 7.70 -0.42 12.65
C TRP A 334 6.94 -0.58 11.34
N ILE A 335 5.82 0.14 11.14
CA ILE A 335 4.96 -0.06 9.96
C ILE A 335 5.58 0.45 8.65
N GLU A 336 6.55 1.36 8.74
CA GLU A 336 7.18 1.97 7.57
C GLU A 336 8.47 1.26 7.10
N ASN A 337 8.87 0.16 7.75
CA ASN A 337 10.03 -0.67 7.37
C ASN A 337 9.60 -1.90 6.54
#